data_AF-A0A3D4YKG8-F1
#
_entry.id   AF-A0A3D4YKG8-F1
#
_cell.length_a   1.000
_cell.length_b   1.000
_cell.length_c   1.000
_cell.angle_alpha   90.00
_cell.angle_beta   90.00
_cell.angle_gamma   90.00
#
_symmetry.space_group_name_H-M   'P 1'
#
loop_
_entity.id
_entity.type
_entity.pdbx_description
1 polymer ?
#
loop_
_entity_poly.entity_id
_entity_poly.type
_entity_poly.pdbx_seq_one_letter_code
_entity_poly.pdbx_strand_id
1 'polypeptide(L)' 'MTPKTLVDKIWDAHLVRPETESTPAVLYVDLHLVHEVTSPQAFAELRNRGVRVRRPDLTLATMDHSTPTTPRSA' A
#
# COMPACT_ATOMS: atom_id res chain seq x y z
N MET A 1 -11.23 18.32 26.44
CA MET A 1 -10.63 17.69 25.25
C MET A 1 -11.25 18.33 24.03
N THR A 2 -10.43 18.78 23.07
CA THR A 2 -10.93 19.26 21.77
C THR A 2 -11.54 18.09 21.01
N PRO A 3 -12.79 18.19 20.53
CA PRO A 3 -13.40 17.15 19.71
C PRO A 3 -12.52 16.86 18.47
N LYS A 4 -12.34 15.57 18.17
CA LYS A 4 -11.59 15.10 16.99
C LYS A 4 -12.55 14.54 15.95
N THR A 5 -12.28 14.83 14.67
CA THR A 5 -13.01 14.23 13.55
C THR A 5 -12.69 12.74 13.44
N LEU A 6 -13.44 12.01 12.61
CA LEU A 6 -13.12 10.60 12.32
C LEU A 6 -11.74 10.47 11.66
N VAL A 7 -11.41 11.39 10.74
CA VAL A 7 -10.11 11.39 10.05
C VAL A 7 -8.98 11.60 11.03
N ASP A 8 -9.10 12.56 11.96
CA ASP A 8 -8.07 12.80 13.00
C ASP A 8 -7.84 11.56 13.85
N LYS A 9 -8.91 10.87 14.24
CA LYS A 9 -8.82 9.64 15.04
C LYS A 9 -8.09 8.52 14.28
N ILE A 10 -8.40 8.34 12.99
CA ILE A 10 -7.74 7.34 12.14
C ILE A 10 -6.28 7.74 11.94
N TRP A 11 -6.00 9.01 11.63
CA TRP A 11 -4.64 9.51 11.44
C TRP A 11 -3.77 9.26 12.68
N ASP A 12 -4.26 9.66 13.86
CA ASP A 12 -3.55 9.50 15.12
C ASP A 12 -3.29 8.02 15.46
N ALA A 13 -4.21 7.12 15.08
CA ALA A 13 -4.06 5.69 15.31
C ALA A 13 -2.93 5.05 14.47
N HIS A 14 -2.56 5.65 13.34
CA HIS A 14 -1.56 5.12 12.41
C HIS A 14 -0.26 5.94 12.35
N LEU A 15 -0.15 6.99 13.17
CA LEU A 15 1.03 7.84 13.23
C LEU A 15 2.21 7.12 13.90
N VAL A 16 3.27 6.85 13.14
CA VAL A 16 4.52 6.27 13.64
C VAL A 16 5.46 7.37 14.13
N ARG A 17 5.54 8.48 13.37
CA ARG A 17 6.32 9.66 13.75
C ARG A 17 5.56 10.93 13.36
N PRO A 18 5.38 11.89 14.28
CA PRO A 18 4.75 13.15 13.96
C PRO A 18 5.55 13.93 12.91
N GLU A 19 4.84 14.79 12.18
CA GLU A 19 5.48 15.75 11.30
C GLU A 19 6.35 16.73 12.08
N THR A 20 7.33 17.30 11.38
CA THR A 20 8.21 18.35 11.87
C THR A 20 8.30 19.42 10.78
N GLU A 21 8.87 20.57 11.09
CA GLU A 21 9.03 21.66 10.10
C GLU A 21 9.76 21.23 8.82
N SER A 22 10.65 20.23 8.90
CA SER A 22 11.47 19.77 7.77
C SER A 22 11.07 18.40 7.21
N THR A 23 10.24 17.64 7.91
CA THR A 23 9.96 16.24 7.57
C THR A 23 8.47 15.94 7.73
N PRO A 24 7.80 15.42 6.69
CA PRO A 24 6.42 14.97 6.81
C PRO A 24 6.24 13.88 7.87
N ALA A 25 5.02 13.75 8.39
CA ALA A 25 4.64 12.64 9.25
C ALA A 25 4.89 11.29 8.58
N VAL A 26 5.27 10.29 9.39
CA VAL A 26 5.39 8.91 8.95
C VAL A 26 4.18 8.14 9.45
N LEU A 27 3.42 7.59 8.51
CA LEU A 27 2.27 6.73 8.80
C LEU A 27 2.64 5.26 8.56
N TYR A 28 2.04 4.39 9.36
CA TYR A 28 2.01 2.97 9.07
C TYR A 28 0.89 2.69 8.06
N VAL A 29 1.13 1.77 7.12
CA VAL A 29 0.13 1.34 6.13
C VAL A 29 -0.26 -0.09 6.43
N ASP A 30 -1.52 -0.30 6.82
CA ASP A 30 -2.02 -1.58 7.34
C ASP A 30 -2.49 -2.55 6.26
N LEU A 31 -2.74 -2.06 5.05
CA LEU A 31 -3.16 -2.89 3.92
C LEU A 31 -2.70 -2.28 2.60
N HIS A 32 -1.98 -3.07 1.82
CA HIS A 32 -1.62 -2.73 0.45
C HIS A 32 -2.56 -3.48 -0.49
N LEU A 33 -3.37 -2.74 -1.26
CA LEU A 33 -4.19 -3.30 -2.33
C LEU A 33 -3.45 -3.10 -3.65
N VAL A 34 -3.14 -4.20 -4.32
CA VAL A 34 -2.33 -4.21 -5.54
C VAL A 34 -3.03 -4.98 -6.66
N HIS A 35 -2.72 -4.62 -7.90
CA HIS A 35 -3.32 -5.21 -9.09
C HIS A 35 -2.32 -5.30 -10.24
N GLU A 36 -2.65 -6.11 -11.24
CA GLU A 36 -1.73 -6.58 -12.29
C GLU A 36 -1.28 -5.50 -13.28
N VAL A 37 -1.87 -4.30 -13.26
CA VAL A 37 -1.54 -3.23 -14.21
C VAL A 37 -0.38 -2.35 -13.71
N THR A 38 -0.43 -1.91 -12.46
CA THR A 38 0.51 -0.92 -11.89
C THR A 38 1.55 -1.53 -10.96
N SER A 39 1.24 -2.69 -10.40
CA SER A 39 2.10 -3.31 -9.39
C SER A 39 3.32 -4.03 -9.97
N PRO A 40 3.34 -4.54 -11.22
CA PRO A 40 4.56 -5.11 -11.80
C PRO A 40 5.76 -4.15 -11.78
N GLN A 41 5.55 -2.85 -12.01
CA GLN A 41 6.60 -1.82 -11.95
C GLN A 41 7.14 -1.67 -10.52
N ALA A 42 6.26 -1.60 -9.51
CA ALA A 42 6.68 -1.53 -8.11
C ALA A 42 7.47 -2.78 -7.67
N PHE A 43 7.05 -3.99 -8.09
CA PHE A 43 7.79 -5.21 -7.80
C PHE A 43 9.13 -5.30 -8.53
N ALA A 44 9.25 -4.74 -9.74
CA ALA A 44 10.53 -4.64 -10.43
C ALA A 44 11.51 -3.76 -9.64
N GLU A 45 11.03 -2.64 -9.10
CA GLU A 45 11.87 -1.75 -8.28
C GLU A 45 12.33 -2.41 -6.97
N LEU A 46 11.45 -3.17 -6.30
CA LEU A 46 11.84 -3.95 -5.11
C LEU A 46 12.96 -4.95 -5.45
N ARG A 47 12.86 -5.64 -6.60
CA ARG A 47 13.90 -6.57 -7.07
C ARG A 47 15.21 -5.85 -7.39
N ASN A 48 15.16 -4.71 -8.08
CA ASN A 48 16.35 -3.90 -8.40
C ASN A 48 17.09 -3.46 -7.14
N ARG A 49 16.35 -3.08 -6.10
CA ARG A 49 16.89 -2.70 -4.79
C ARG A 49 17.32 -3.89 -3.92
N GLY A 50 17.08 -5.12 -4.36
CA GLY A 50 17.40 -6.34 -3.60
C GLY A 50 16.58 -6.52 -2.33
N VAL A 51 15.41 -5.88 -2.23
CA VAL A 51 14.54 -5.95 -1.05
C VAL A 51 13.29 -6.78 -1.31
N ARG A 52 12.76 -7.41 -0.26
CA ARG A 52 11.50 -8.15 -0.30
C ARG A 52 10.34 -7.27 0.17
N VAL A 53 9.13 -7.64 -0.22
CA VAL A 53 7.91 -7.09 0.38
C VAL A 53 7.97 -7.32 1.89
N ARG A 54 7.83 -6.25 2.68
CA ARG A 54 8.01 -6.31 4.13
C ARG A 54 6.88 -7.02 4.86
N ARG A 55 5.63 -6.84 4.41
CA ARG A 55 4.41 -7.43 5.00
C ARG A 55 3.56 -8.12 3.92
N PRO A 56 3.97 -9.30 3.43
CA PRO A 56 3.17 -10.07 2.47
C PRO A 56 1.77 -10.41 3.01
N ASP A 57 1.65 -10.58 4.34
CA ASP A 57 0.40 -10.85 5.06
C ASP A 57 -0.58 -9.66 5.03
N LEU A 58 -0.09 -8.45 4.79
CA LEU A 58 -0.88 -7.23 4.63
C LEU A 58 -0.87 -6.70 3.19
N THR A 59 -0.46 -7.52 2.22
CA THR A 59 -0.44 -7.14 0.81
C THR A 59 -1.37 -8.06 0.03
N LEU A 60 -2.54 -7.55 -0.34
CA LEU A 60 -3.55 -8.29 -1.09
C LEU A 60 -3.46 -7.94 -2.57
N ALA A 61 -3.18 -8.96 -3.38
CA ALA A 61 -3.12 -8.84 -4.83
C ALA A 61 -4.40 -9.36 -5.49
N THR A 62 -4.87 -8.64 -6.49
CA THR A 62 -6.01 -9.03 -7.34
C THR A 62 -5.63 -8.98 -8.81
N MET A 63 -6.30 -9.79 -9.63
CA MET A 63 -6.15 -9.80 -11.09
C MET A 63 -7.53 -9.59 -11.72
N ASP A 64 -7.85 -8.35 -12.07
CA ASP A 64 -9.23 -7.96 -12.39
C ASP A 64 -9.39 -7.07 -13.63
N HIS A 65 -8.32 -6.43 -14.12
CA HIS A 65 -8.41 -5.50 -15.26
C HIS A 65 -8.09 -6.17 -16.60
N SER A 66 -7.12 -7.09 -16.63
CA SER A 66 -6.54 -7.68 -17.84
C SER A 66 -6.65 -9.20 -17.87
N THR A 67 -7.57 -9.76 -17.10
CA THR A 67 -7.88 -11.19 -17.11
C THR A 67 -8.72 -11.51 -18.36
N PRO A 68 -8.23 -12.33 -19.31
CA PRO A 68 -8.99 -12.68 -20.50
C PRO A 68 -10.33 -13.32 -20.11
N THR A 69 -11.40 -12.94 -20.81
CA THR A 69 -12.72 -13.55 -20.62
C THR A 69 -12.80 -14.96 -21.22
N THR A 70 -11.91 -15.29 -22.16
CA THR A 70 -11.80 -16.63 -22.76
C THR A 70 -10.62 -17.41 -22.18
N PRO A 71 -10.71 -18.75 -22.11
CA PRO A 71 -9.58 -19.60 -21.72
C PRO A 71 -8.37 -19.34 -22.62
N ARG A 72 -7.16 -19.46 -22.06
CA ARG A 72 -5.90 -19.28 -22.80
C ARG A 72 -5.73 -20.27 -23.98
N SER A 73 -6.50 -21.36 -23.98
CA SER A 73 -6.51 -22.42 -25.00
C SER A 73 -7.72 -22.36 -25.94
N ALA A 74 -8.58 -21.34 -25.82
CA ALA A 74 -9.72 -21.16 -26.70
C ALA A 74 -9.31 -20.65 -28.08
#